data_AF-A0A7C7CSI4-F1
#
_entry.id   AF-A0A7C7CSI4-F1
#
_cell.length_a   1.000
_cell.length_b   1.000
_cell.length_c   1.000
_cell.angle_alpha   90.00
_cell.angle_beta   90.00
_cell.angle_gamma   90.00
#
_symmetry.space_group_name_H-M   'P 1'
#
loop_
_entity.id
_entity.type
_entity.pdbx_description
1 polymer ?
#
loop_
_entity_poly.entity_id
_entity_poly.type
_entity_poly.pdbx_seq_one_letter_code
_entity_poly.pdbx_strand_id
1 'polypeptide(L)'
;MCLLNGSGEDALVESAARAVRDGFTAVIMTPFPIGWPEKRYPNLIRECTGIVAAIRETVGWNVDIGVEIHRNMVPSEAVIFAQQIKNFLPYFYEDPIAPDSEMSMRDVAQKVNLPIAVGERNHTIWEFREFSEINGV
;
A
#
# COMPACT_ATOMS: atom_id res chain seq x y z
N MET A 1 -1.48 -7.85 13.42
CA MET A 1 -0.85 -7.45 12.15
C MET A 1 0.64 -7.26 12.37
N CYS A 2 1.49 -7.66 11.43
CA CYS A 2 2.95 -7.51 11.50
C CYS A 2 3.45 -6.62 10.37
N LEU A 3 4.24 -5.58 10.69
CA LEU A 3 4.97 -4.79 9.69
C LEU A 3 6.18 -5.57 9.19
N LEU A 4 6.24 -5.77 7.87
CA LEU A 4 7.34 -6.47 7.24
C LEU A 4 8.59 -5.60 7.20
N ASN A 5 9.71 -6.15 7.65
CA ASN A 5 10.98 -5.45 7.70
C ASN A 5 11.97 -6.03 6.70
N GLY A 6 12.74 -5.18 6.03
CA GLY A 6 13.73 -5.59 5.05
C GLY A 6 13.80 -4.63 3.88
N SER A 7 14.89 -4.67 3.12
CA SER A 7 15.04 -3.93 1.88
C SER A 7 15.13 -4.90 0.71
N GLY A 8 14.30 -4.67 -0.31
CA GLY A 8 14.19 -5.58 -1.46
C GLY A 8 13.20 -6.73 -1.23
N GLU A 9 12.84 -7.37 -2.34
CA GLU A 9 11.79 -8.41 -2.40
C GLU A 9 12.10 -9.61 -1.50
N ASP A 10 13.30 -10.18 -1.62
CA ASP A 10 13.71 -11.37 -0.86
C ASP A 10 13.57 -11.19 0.66
N ALA A 11 14.00 -10.03 1.17
CA ALA A 11 13.94 -9.72 2.59
C ALA A 11 12.49 -9.56 3.09
N LEU A 12 11.62 -8.94 2.27
CA LEU A 12 10.20 -8.81 2.58
C LEU A 12 9.50 -10.19 2.59
N VAL A 13 9.81 -11.05 1.61
CA VAL A 13 9.29 -12.42 1.52
C VAL A 13 9.72 -13.24 2.74
N GLU A 14 10.99 -13.17 3.12
CA GLU A 14 11.48 -13.84 4.33
C GLU A 14 10.77 -13.33 5.59
N SER A 15 10.60 -12.01 5.71
CA SER A 15 9.86 -11.40 6.83
C SER A 15 8.40 -11.84 6.85
N ALA A 16 7.76 -11.97 5.70
CA ALA A 16 6.37 -12.42 5.58
C ALA A 16 6.21 -13.88 6.01
N ALA A 17 7.09 -14.76 5.53
CA ALA A 17 7.11 -16.17 5.93
C ALA A 17 7.32 -16.32 7.45
N ARG A 18 8.22 -15.50 8.03
CA ARG A 18 8.41 -15.45 9.49
C ARG A 18 7.13 -15.00 10.20
N ALA A 19 6.49 -13.93 9.76
CA ALA A 19 5.26 -13.43 10.37
C ALA A 19 4.15 -14.50 10.39
N VAL A 20 4.01 -15.27 9.31
CA VAL A 20 3.04 -16.40 9.28
C VAL A 20 3.42 -17.50 10.27
N ARG A 21 4.71 -17.88 10.36
CA ARG A 21 5.19 -18.87 11.35
C ARG A 21 4.95 -18.41 12.79
N ASP A 22 5.06 -17.11 13.03
CA ASP A 22 4.82 -16.50 14.35
C ASP A 22 3.32 -16.35 14.68
N GLY A 23 2.43 -16.76 13.76
CA GLY A 23 0.98 -16.81 13.97
C GLY A 23 0.25 -15.52 13.63
N PHE A 24 0.87 -14.57 12.93
CA PHE A 24 0.18 -13.37 12.48
C PHE A 24 -0.81 -13.70 11.36
N THR A 25 -2.04 -13.17 11.49
CA THR A 25 -3.11 -13.31 10.49
C THR A 25 -3.19 -12.14 9.52
N ALA A 26 -2.34 -11.13 9.68
CA ALA A 26 -2.26 -9.97 8.81
C ALA A 26 -0.83 -9.44 8.75
N VAL A 27 -0.39 -9.02 7.58
CA VAL A 27 0.92 -8.39 7.35
C VAL A 27 0.72 -7.07 6.60
N ILE A 28 1.62 -6.11 6.82
CA ILE A 28 1.65 -4.83 6.09
C ILE A 28 3.04 -4.65 5.48
N MET A 29 3.10 -4.20 4.23
CA MET A 29 4.34 -4.06 3.47
C MET A 29 4.46 -2.71 2.78
N THR A 30 5.70 -2.27 2.59
CA THR A 30 6.05 -1.17 1.70
C THR A 30 6.61 -1.74 0.40
N PRO A 31 5.86 -1.76 -0.73
CA PRO A 31 6.23 -2.54 -1.90
C PRO A 31 7.19 -1.78 -2.82
N PHE A 32 8.22 -1.13 -2.29
CA PHE A 32 9.19 -0.40 -3.11
C PHE A 32 10.48 -1.21 -3.32
N PRO A 33 10.90 -1.43 -4.58
CA PRO A 33 12.18 -2.06 -4.85
C PRO A 33 13.36 -1.16 -4.43
N ILE A 34 14.55 -1.75 -4.30
CA ILE A 34 15.78 -0.99 -4.03
C ILE A 34 16.03 -0.02 -5.19
N GLY A 35 16.34 1.24 -4.88
CA GLY A 35 16.57 2.29 -5.88
C GLY A 35 15.32 2.73 -6.63
N TRP A 36 14.11 2.52 -6.06
CA TRP A 36 12.85 2.92 -6.68
C TRP A 36 12.78 4.37 -7.20
N PRO A 37 13.40 5.40 -6.58
CA PRO A 37 13.29 6.77 -7.09
C PRO A 37 13.95 6.98 -8.46
N GLU A 38 14.89 6.11 -8.84
CA GLU A 38 15.63 6.18 -10.10
C GLU A 38 14.97 5.36 -11.21
N LYS A 39 13.96 4.56 -10.86
CA LYS A 39 13.31 3.65 -11.81
C LYS A 39 12.42 4.44 -12.76
N ARG A 40 12.46 4.03 -14.04
CA ARG A 40 11.48 4.50 -15.02
C ARG A 40 10.09 4.02 -14.60
N TYR A 41 9.09 4.88 -14.78
CA TYR A 41 7.68 4.62 -14.47
C TYR A 41 7.19 3.17 -14.73
N PRO A 42 7.35 2.58 -15.94
CA PRO A 42 6.86 1.21 -16.17
C PRO A 42 7.58 0.15 -15.32
N ASN A 43 8.88 0.34 -15.05
CA ASN A 43 9.63 -0.57 -14.20
C ASN A 43 9.26 -0.40 -12.73
N LEU A 44 9.06 0.84 -12.27
CA LEU A 44 8.61 1.13 -10.92
C LEU A 44 7.29 0.41 -10.62
N ILE A 45 6.25 0.66 -11.42
CA ILE A 45 4.93 0.04 -11.22
C ILE A 45 5.03 -1.49 -11.28
N ARG A 46 5.70 -2.03 -12.30
CA ARG A 46 5.82 -3.50 -12.48
C ARG A 46 6.53 -4.17 -11.30
N GLU A 47 7.64 -3.60 -10.84
CA GLU A 47 8.40 -4.16 -9.73
C GLU A 47 7.65 -4.03 -8.39
N CYS A 48 6.98 -2.89 -8.13
CA CYS A 48 6.10 -2.77 -6.96
C CYS A 48 4.99 -3.82 -6.97
N THR A 49 4.36 -4.05 -8.13
CA THR A 49 3.31 -5.09 -8.27
C THR A 49 3.88 -6.48 -8.04
N GLY A 50 5.11 -6.75 -8.54
CA GLY A 50 5.82 -8.01 -8.32
C GLY A 50 6.01 -8.32 -6.84
N ILE A 51 6.43 -7.33 -6.05
CA ILE A 51 6.60 -7.48 -4.60
C ILE A 51 5.27 -7.87 -3.93
N VAL A 52 4.17 -7.17 -4.24
CA VAL A 52 2.85 -7.51 -3.67
C VAL A 52 2.42 -8.92 -4.04
N ALA A 53 2.66 -9.33 -5.30
CA ALA A 53 2.38 -10.68 -5.76
C ALA A 53 3.17 -11.74 -4.99
N ALA A 54 4.47 -11.53 -4.82
CA ALA A 54 5.37 -12.44 -4.08
C ALA A 54 4.94 -12.59 -2.61
N ILE A 55 4.55 -11.48 -1.96
CA ILE A 55 4.06 -11.56 -0.59
C ILE A 55 2.73 -12.30 -0.52
N ARG A 56 1.78 -12.04 -1.43
CA ARG A 56 0.50 -12.78 -1.49
C ARG A 56 0.72 -14.29 -1.69
N GLU A 57 1.65 -14.69 -2.55
CA GLU A 57 2.02 -16.10 -2.75
C GLU A 57 2.60 -16.71 -1.47
N THR A 58 3.45 -15.95 -0.76
CA THR A 58 4.14 -16.41 0.45
C THR A 58 3.19 -16.62 1.63
N VAL A 59 2.27 -15.68 1.86
CA VAL A 59 1.37 -15.72 3.04
C VAL A 59 0.06 -16.46 2.77
N GLY A 60 -0.29 -16.65 1.50
CA GLY A 60 -1.54 -17.27 1.09
C GLY A 60 -2.77 -16.37 1.29
N TRP A 61 -3.95 -16.97 1.17
CA TRP A 61 -5.25 -16.26 1.18
C TRP A 61 -5.92 -16.21 2.57
N ASN A 62 -5.34 -16.88 3.57
CA ASN A 62 -5.84 -16.85 4.95
C ASN A 62 -5.19 -15.74 5.79
N VAL A 63 -4.35 -14.90 5.16
CA VAL A 63 -3.62 -13.81 5.80
C VAL A 63 -3.95 -12.52 5.05
N ASP A 64 -4.38 -11.49 5.77
CA ASP A 64 -4.63 -10.18 5.20
C ASP A 64 -3.31 -9.49 4.82
N ILE A 65 -3.30 -8.79 3.68
CA ILE A 65 -2.13 -7.97 3.27
C ILE A 65 -2.53 -6.50 3.21
N GLY A 66 -1.84 -5.66 3.97
CA GLY A 66 -1.84 -4.21 3.84
C GLY A 66 -0.72 -3.75 2.91
N VAL A 67 -0.99 -2.73 2.11
CA VAL A 67 -0.01 -2.13 1.21
C VAL A 67 0.17 -0.66 1.56
N GLU A 68 1.36 -0.30 2.02
CA GLU A 68 1.69 1.03 2.50
C GLU A 68 2.63 1.76 1.53
N ILE A 69 2.19 2.90 1.01
CA ILE A 69 2.98 3.71 0.06
C ILE A 69 3.79 4.78 0.77
N HIS A 70 3.44 5.13 2.01
CA HIS A 70 4.04 6.24 2.76
C HIS A 70 4.16 7.51 1.92
N ARG A 71 3.13 7.86 1.14
CA ARG A 71 3.03 9.11 0.38
C ARG A 71 4.04 9.27 -0.77
N ASN A 72 4.70 8.19 -1.18
CA ASN A 72 5.77 8.23 -2.19
C ASN A 72 5.30 8.24 -3.65
N MET A 73 4.00 8.06 -3.91
CA MET A 73 3.45 8.11 -5.27
C MET A 73 2.73 9.42 -5.52
N VAL A 74 2.76 9.88 -6.77
CA VAL A 74 1.85 10.93 -7.24
C VAL A 74 0.46 10.35 -7.55
N PRO A 75 -0.61 11.16 -7.64
CA PRO A 75 -1.98 10.66 -7.85
C PRO A 75 -2.15 9.69 -9.03
N SER A 76 -1.51 9.94 -10.17
CA SER A 76 -1.61 9.05 -11.34
C SER A 76 -0.91 7.69 -11.12
N GLU A 77 0.24 7.69 -10.45
CA GLU A 77 0.96 6.47 -10.06
C GLU A 77 0.13 5.64 -9.10
N ALA A 78 -0.43 6.27 -8.07
CA ALA A 78 -1.22 5.60 -7.05
C ALA A 78 -2.45 4.88 -7.64
N VAL A 79 -3.16 5.54 -8.57
CA VAL A 79 -4.32 4.95 -9.25
C VAL A 79 -3.90 3.78 -10.13
N ILE A 80 -2.83 3.91 -10.92
CA ILE A 80 -2.36 2.84 -11.80
C ILE A 80 -1.84 1.65 -10.99
N PHE A 81 -1.08 1.89 -9.93
CA PHE A 81 -0.59 0.85 -9.05
C PHE A 81 -1.73 0.09 -8.37
N ALA A 82 -2.73 0.80 -7.83
CA ALA A 82 -3.92 0.20 -7.22
C ALA A 82 -4.67 -0.73 -8.21
N GLN A 83 -4.75 -0.38 -9.49
CA GLN A 83 -5.34 -1.23 -10.52
C GLN A 83 -4.55 -2.53 -10.72
N GLN A 84 -3.22 -2.48 -10.66
CA GLN A 84 -2.36 -3.66 -10.85
C GLN A 84 -2.47 -4.63 -9.67
N ILE A 85 -2.61 -4.13 -8.45
CA ILE A 85 -2.64 -4.97 -7.24
C ILE A 85 -4.05 -5.43 -6.84
N LYS A 86 -5.10 -4.96 -7.53
CA LYS A 86 -6.50 -5.26 -7.21
C LYS A 86 -6.78 -6.77 -7.06
N ASN A 87 -6.16 -7.59 -7.92
CA ASN A 87 -6.36 -9.04 -7.92
C ASN A 87 -5.77 -9.74 -6.69
N PHE A 88 -4.90 -9.08 -5.92
CA PHE A 88 -4.34 -9.62 -4.68
C PHE A 88 -5.18 -9.31 -3.44
N LEU A 89 -6.30 -8.60 -3.60
CA LEU A 89 -7.22 -8.20 -2.55
C LEU A 89 -6.51 -7.63 -1.30
N PRO A 90 -5.77 -6.51 -1.42
CA PRO A 90 -5.26 -5.81 -0.25
C PRO A 90 -6.38 -5.48 0.74
N TYR A 91 -6.12 -5.71 2.02
CA TYR A 91 -7.01 -5.35 3.12
C TYR A 91 -7.14 -3.83 3.25
N PHE A 92 -6.04 -3.10 3.02
CA PHE A 92 -6.04 -1.66 2.80
C PHE A 92 -4.86 -1.23 1.91
N TYR A 93 -5.04 -0.07 1.29
CA TYR A 93 -4.04 0.66 0.53
C TYR A 93 -3.76 1.99 1.24
N GLU A 94 -2.66 2.02 1.98
CA GLU A 94 -2.35 3.08 2.94
C GLU A 94 -1.50 4.20 2.32
N ASP A 95 -1.88 5.43 2.67
CA ASP A 95 -1.19 6.67 2.33
C ASP A 95 -0.75 6.72 0.85
N PRO A 96 -1.70 6.57 -0.10
CA PRO A 96 -1.39 6.39 -1.51
C PRO A 96 -0.70 7.60 -2.14
N ILE A 97 -0.92 8.79 -1.60
CA ILE A 97 -0.32 10.06 -2.02
C ILE A 97 -0.01 10.93 -0.79
N ALA A 98 0.78 11.99 -0.96
CA ALA A 98 0.97 13.00 0.07
C ALA A 98 -0.37 13.64 0.52
N PRO A 99 -0.57 13.89 1.84
CA PRO A 99 -1.79 14.45 2.40
C PRO A 99 -1.89 15.97 2.22
N ASP A 100 -1.16 16.56 1.27
CA ASP A 100 -1.08 18.00 1.05
C ASP A 100 -2.42 18.60 0.57
N SER A 101 -3.31 17.76 0.03
CA SER A 101 -4.61 18.17 -0.50
C SER A 101 -5.64 17.06 -0.35
N GLU A 102 -6.65 17.31 0.48
CA GLU A 102 -7.82 16.46 0.62
C GLU A 102 -8.53 16.24 -0.74
N MET A 103 -8.67 17.30 -1.54
CA MET A 103 -9.26 17.21 -2.88
C MET A 103 -8.50 16.22 -3.78
N SER A 104 -7.17 16.22 -3.70
CA SER A 104 -6.35 15.27 -4.45
C SER A 104 -6.56 13.83 -3.97
N MET A 105 -6.70 13.63 -2.65
CA MET A 105 -7.03 12.31 -2.10
C MET A 105 -8.42 11.85 -2.56
N ARG A 106 -9.43 12.74 -2.53
CA ARG A 106 -10.78 12.46 -3.03
C ARG A 106 -10.77 12.02 -4.49
N ASP A 107 -10.00 12.71 -5.33
CA ASP A 107 -9.84 12.37 -6.75
C ASP A 107 -9.17 11.01 -6.97
N VAL A 108 -8.24 10.60 -6.09
CA VAL A 108 -7.62 9.27 -6.10
C VAL A 108 -8.61 8.22 -5.63
N ALA A 109 -9.28 8.44 -4.49
CA ALA A 109 -10.25 7.53 -3.91
C ALA A 109 -11.39 7.17 -4.88
N GLN A 110 -11.87 8.14 -5.67
CA GLN A 110 -12.89 7.89 -6.71
C GLN A 110 -12.43 6.94 -7.83
N LYS A 111 -11.11 6.77 -8.03
CA LYS A 111 -10.52 5.97 -9.11
C LYS A 111 -9.90 4.66 -8.60
N VAL A 112 -9.77 4.51 -7.29
CA VAL A 112 -9.20 3.34 -6.63
C VAL A 112 -10.33 2.45 -6.14
N ASN A 113 -10.29 1.18 -6.55
CA ASN A 113 -11.29 0.17 -6.15
C ASN A 113 -10.75 -0.74 -5.03
N LEU A 114 -10.03 -0.14 -4.09
CA LEU A 114 -9.44 -0.78 -2.92
C LEU A 114 -9.79 0.05 -1.68
N PRO A 115 -9.92 -0.56 -0.49
CA PRO A 115 -10.05 0.19 0.74
C PRO A 115 -8.81 1.07 0.93
N ILE A 116 -8.98 2.37 1.10
CA ILE A 116 -7.88 3.29 1.38
C ILE A 116 -7.77 3.48 2.89
N ALA A 117 -6.56 3.55 3.41
CA ALA A 117 -6.28 3.93 4.78
C ALA A 117 -5.43 5.21 4.80
N VAL A 118 -5.83 6.19 5.60
CA VAL A 118 -5.09 7.45 5.79
C VAL A 118 -5.28 7.93 7.23
N GLY A 119 -4.43 8.86 7.66
CA GLY A 119 -4.65 9.61 8.89
C GLY A 119 -3.41 9.77 9.77
N GLU A 120 -2.29 9.13 9.44
CA GLU A 120 -1.05 9.26 10.24
C GLU A 120 -0.52 10.71 10.33
N ARG A 121 -0.91 11.57 9.39
CA ARG A 121 -0.53 12.99 9.32
C ARG A 121 -1.66 13.97 9.66
N ASN A 122 -2.83 13.46 10.03
CA ASN A 122 -3.93 14.33 10.47
C ASN A 122 -3.67 14.72 11.93
N HIS A 123 -3.65 16.01 12.21
CA HIS A 123 -3.32 16.56 13.53
C HIS A 123 -4.55 17.12 14.26
N THR A 124 -5.64 17.39 13.53
CA THR A 124 -6.86 17.97 14.07
C THR A 124 -8.08 17.12 13.71
N ILE A 125 -9.10 17.16 14.56
CA ILE A 125 -10.38 16.49 14.30
C ILE A 125 -11.05 16.95 13.00
N TRP A 126 -10.75 18.18 12.55
CA TRP A 126 -11.26 18.73 11.30
C TRP A 126 -10.65 18.05 10.10
N GLU A 127 -9.33 17.82 10.11
CA GLU A 127 -8.66 17.04 9.05
C GLU A 127 -9.20 15.61 9.03
N PHE A 128 -9.35 14.94 10.19
CA PHE A 128 -9.99 13.61 10.23
C PHE A 128 -11.40 13.63 9.64
N ARG A 129 -12.20 14.64 9.97
CA ARG A 129 -13.55 14.80 9.42
C ARG A 129 -13.51 14.90 7.90
N GLU A 130 -12.67 15.77 7.35
CA GLU A 130 -12.57 16.00 5.91
C GLU A 130 -12.23 14.70 5.14
N PHE A 131 -11.27 13.92 5.63
CA PHE A 131 -10.93 12.63 5.01
C PHE A 131 -12.01 11.57 5.23
N SER A 132 -12.68 11.53 6.39
CA SER A 132 -13.77 10.57 6.66
C SER A 132 -15.02 10.80 5.79
N GLU A 133 -15.17 11.99 5.21
CA GLU A 133 -16.25 12.31 4.27
C GLU A 133 -15.93 11.82 2.84
N ILE A 134 -14.70 11.34 2.57
CA ILE A 134 -14.31 10.75 1.29
C ILE A 134 -14.80 9.29 1.24
N ASN A 135 -15.62 8.96 0.25
CA ASN A 135 -16.06 7.58 0.07
C ASN A 135 -14.87 6.66 -0.29
N GLY A 136 -14.70 5.57 0.45
CA GLY A 136 -13.64 4.57 0.24
C GLY A 136 -12.36 4.80 1.05
N VAL A 137 -12.33 5.84 1.89
CA VAL A 137 -11.27 6.19 2.84
C VAL A 137 -11.74 5.96 4.27
#